data_AF-A0AAD7DC49-F1
#
_entry.id   AF-A0AAD7DC49-F1
#
_cell.length_a   1.000
_cell.length_b   1.000
_cell.length_c   1.000
_cell.angle_alpha   90.00
_cell.angle_beta   90.00
_cell.angle_gamma   90.00
#
_symmetry.space_group_name_H-M   'P 1'
#
loop_
_entity.id
_entity.type
_entity.pdbx_description
1 polymer ?
#
loop_
_entity_poly.entity_id
_entity_poly.type
_entity_poly.pdbx_seq_one_letter_code
_entity_poly.pdbx_strand_id
1 'polypeptide(L)'
;MRAFFIISHILCFSILSQTAPTAPEVPGLASALASITSGACATSTPLSTTSAVSTTVSANATSTAASSTTVSPQPTSTPLDPATAQDIATIHVRRLSNIVGSLTNASSIPSWLSTLQANGQWPDLDYTTGCPAQRANWPAELTRISTMAGGWNGGFPGAEPYVKDPTLRSNISLAMGYWSTNDFTNPACVDSGGTAACPCGTPGLWNTNWSSNIIGTPALVSTTCLLLNDSLIQTELEHCTTITGRAYGTFDHSIHGAGFLTGANTLDVAKIGIHQALLTLNISMLTDACRRGHAELAITTPLRADGIRPDGSFGQEYYTMGTTERTTLTMSSTWKSRPEGPGITNALATLCDVDRWMIYRNVLTGVLHWDFSVLGRFISFPTADFTQATGSIQLSLTKINALGQEWGSDTLENFSTLSTTGTTANAGELTGNRMFYNNDYMDIAAAIDWNLVPGTTVDYGATPLNYAQSQFVGIENFVGGASDGQVGVAAMRRYTNPLTHQLSWQKMWFFLADDVQLVMVANVSSASNATIAFVLDQRRHAGAVVLDSTTVATAASDSFAPDDVRAQSLWHGDVGYAFSAPANSFSLALQVCFKSERNKGIGQ
;
A
#
# COMPACT_ATOMS: atom_id res chain seq x y z
N MET A 1 -1.01 12.28 20.68
CA MET A 1 -2.15 11.71 19.92
C MET A 1 -3.45 11.95 20.69
N ARG A 2 -4.41 12.71 20.14
CA ARG A 2 -5.78 12.74 20.68
C ARG A 2 -6.48 11.47 20.20
N ALA A 3 -7.02 10.69 21.13
CA ALA A 3 -7.79 9.49 20.82
C ALA A 3 -9.10 9.91 20.15
N PHE A 4 -9.26 9.64 18.85
CA PHE A 4 -10.55 9.76 18.19
C PHE A 4 -11.37 8.51 18.53
N PHE A 5 -12.48 8.72 19.24
CA PHE A 5 -13.54 7.73 19.35
C PHE A 5 -14.45 7.91 18.15
N ILE A 6 -14.53 6.90 17.28
CA ILE A 6 -15.54 6.88 16.24
C ILE A 6 -16.75 6.16 16.82
N ILE A 7 -17.81 6.92 17.06
CA ILE A 7 -19.11 6.39 17.49
C ILE A 7 -19.98 6.36 16.24
N SER A 8 -20.19 5.16 15.69
CA SER A 8 -21.01 4.96 14.50
C SER A 8 -22.05 3.88 14.77
N HIS A 9 -23.28 4.11 14.30
CA HIS A 9 -24.27 3.03 14.20
C HIS A 9 -23.84 2.15 13.04
N ILE A 10 -23.59 0.87 13.29
CA ILE A 10 -23.22 -0.10 12.26
C ILE A 10 -24.39 -1.05 12.08
N LEU A 11 -24.77 -1.23 10.82
CA LEU A 11 -25.78 -2.16 10.37
C LEU A 11 -25.10 -3.36 9.75
N CYS A 12 -25.37 -4.56 10.26
CA CYS A 12 -24.87 -5.81 9.72
C CYS A 12 -26.03 -6.67 9.22
N PHE A 13 -25.90 -7.17 8.00
CA PHE A 13 -26.81 -8.14 7.40
C PHE A 13 -26.05 -9.42 7.07
N SER A 14 -26.49 -10.54 7.62
CA SER A 14 -25.93 -11.85 7.31
C SER A 14 -27.04 -12.86 7.13
N ILE A 15 -26.91 -13.76 6.16
CA ILE A 15 -27.76 -14.95 6.10
C ILE A 15 -27.14 -16.01 6.99
N LEU A 16 -27.91 -16.54 7.94
CA LEU A 16 -27.50 -17.62 8.82
C LEU A 16 -28.09 -18.93 8.34
N SER A 17 -27.24 -19.97 8.31
CA SER A 17 -27.73 -21.34 8.16
C SER A 17 -27.10 -22.26 9.21
N GLN A 18 -27.95 -23.03 9.91
CA GLN A 18 -27.52 -24.07 10.83
C GLN A 18 -27.22 -25.41 10.12
N THR A 19 -27.61 -25.55 8.85
CA THR A 19 -27.37 -26.75 8.03
C THR A 19 -27.07 -26.36 6.58
N ALA A 20 -26.20 -27.12 5.90
CA ALA A 20 -25.92 -26.89 4.48
C ALA A 20 -27.22 -27.05 3.65
N PRO A 21 -27.58 -26.10 2.77
CA PRO A 21 -28.73 -26.30 1.89
C PRO A 21 -28.42 -27.45 0.92
N THR A 22 -29.16 -28.54 1.04
CA THR A 22 -29.17 -29.61 0.04
C THR A 22 -29.88 -29.08 -1.20
N ALA A 23 -29.18 -29.03 -2.34
CA ALA A 23 -29.80 -28.68 -3.61
C ALA A 23 -30.95 -29.66 -3.92
N PRO A 24 -32.12 -29.19 -4.39
CA PRO A 24 -33.13 -30.09 -4.92
C PRO A 24 -32.59 -30.73 -6.21
N GLU A 25 -32.63 -32.06 -6.31
CA GLU A 25 -32.43 -32.76 -7.57
C GLU A 25 -33.46 -32.25 -8.60
N VAL A 26 -32.97 -31.60 -9.65
CA VAL A 26 -33.76 -31.35 -10.86
C VAL A 26 -33.54 -32.55 -11.78
N PRO A 27 -34.54 -33.42 -12.02
CA PRO A 27 -34.38 -34.52 -12.96
C PRO A 27 -34.42 -33.92 -14.38
N GLY A 28 -33.31 -33.98 -15.12
CA GLY A 28 -33.32 -33.74 -16.56
C GLY A 28 -32.28 -32.77 -17.14
N LEU A 29 -31.01 -32.89 -16.79
CA LEU A 29 -29.91 -32.24 -17.53
C LEU A 29 -28.73 -33.17 -17.90
N ALA A 30 -28.95 -34.49 -17.82
CA ALA A 30 -27.93 -35.49 -18.14
C ALA A 30 -27.84 -35.88 -19.64
N SER A 31 -28.56 -35.23 -20.55
CA SER A 31 -28.64 -35.64 -21.97
C SER A 31 -28.06 -34.65 -23.00
N ALA A 32 -27.40 -33.55 -22.60
CA ALA A 32 -26.86 -32.55 -23.54
C ALA A 32 -25.32 -32.43 -23.58
N LEU A 33 -24.57 -33.28 -22.86
CA LEU A 33 -23.08 -33.23 -22.84
C LEU A 33 -22.40 -34.49 -23.41
N ALA A 34 -23.13 -35.38 -24.07
CA ALA A 34 -22.61 -36.63 -24.64
C ALA A 34 -22.35 -36.57 -26.16
N SER A 35 -22.12 -35.39 -26.73
CA SER A 35 -21.86 -35.24 -28.16
C SER A 35 -20.84 -34.14 -28.40
N ILE A 36 -19.55 -34.43 -28.17
CA ILE A 36 -18.35 -33.92 -28.87
C ILE A 36 -17.15 -34.67 -28.23
N THR A 37 -16.98 -35.94 -28.57
CA THR A 37 -15.73 -36.69 -28.36
C THR A 37 -15.65 -37.85 -29.34
N SER A 38 -15.36 -37.56 -30.62
CA SER A 38 -14.72 -38.53 -31.50
C SER A 38 -14.05 -37.82 -32.68
N GLY A 39 -12.72 -37.86 -32.68
CA GLY A 39 -11.86 -37.28 -33.70
C GLY A 39 -10.41 -37.62 -33.36
N ALA A 40 -10.03 -38.87 -33.63
CA ALA A 40 -8.70 -39.41 -33.40
C ALA A 40 -7.64 -38.73 -34.28
N CYS A 41 -6.40 -38.60 -33.78
CA CYS A 41 -5.22 -39.01 -34.56
C CYS A 41 -3.94 -39.16 -33.71
N ALA A 42 -3.35 -40.36 -33.84
CA ALA A 42 -1.93 -40.69 -33.90
C ALA A 42 -0.98 -40.39 -32.73
N THR A 43 -0.64 -41.49 -32.06
CA THR A 43 0.61 -41.77 -31.34
C THR A 43 1.87 -41.62 -32.21
N SER A 44 2.91 -40.97 -31.68
CA SER A 44 4.31 -41.33 -31.97
C SER A 44 5.22 -41.03 -30.77
N THR A 45 6.15 -41.95 -30.55
CA THR A 45 7.06 -42.14 -29.41
C THR A 45 8.27 -41.18 -29.40
N PRO A 46 9.02 -41.08 -28.29
CA PRO A 46 9.98 -40.02 -28.05
C PRO A 46 11.36 -40.31 -28.66
N LEU A 47 12.02 -39.28 -29.19
CA LEU A 47 13.46 -39.31 -29.45
C LEU A 47 14.19 -38.39 -28.47
N SER A 48 15.00 -39.02 -27.63
CA SER A 48 16.08 -38.42 -26.88
C SER A 48 17.22 -38.03 -27.81
N THR A 49 17.68 -36.78 -27.75
CA THR A 49 19.03 -36.41 -28.15
C THR A 49 19.62 -35.42 -27.16
N THR A 50 20.55 -35.95 -26.38
CA THR A 50 21.61 -35.25 -25.66
C THR A 50 22.40 -34.31 -26.58
N SER A 51 22.69 -33.09 -26.13
CA SER A 51 23.91 -32.37 -26.52
C SER A 51 24.27 -31.39 -25.41
N ALA A 52 25.23 -31.82 -24.60
CA ALA A 52 25.98 -30.97 -23.70
C ALA A 52 26.94 -30.09 -24.51
N VAL A 53 27.04 -28.82 -24.16
CA VAL A 53 28.19 -27.99 -24.49
C VAL A 53 28.69 -27.36 -23.20
N SER A 54 29.84 -27.84 -22.77
CA SER A 54 30.71 -27.26 -21.76
C SER A 54 31.25 -25.91 -22.22
N THR A 55 31.29 -24.93 -21.31
CA THR A 55 32.35 -23.92 -21.33
C THR A 55 32.96 -23.79 -19.94
N THR A 56 34.18 -24.28 -19.91
CA THR A 56 35.23 -24.30 -18.90
C THR A 56 35.38 -23.04 -18.05
N VAL A 57 35.41 -23.27 -16.74
CA VAL A 57 36.11 -22.48 -15.74
C VAL A 57 37.62 -22.53 -16.03
N SER A 58 38.30 -21.38 -15.96
CA SER A 58 39.76 -21.35 -15.79
C SER A 58 40.08 -20.43 -14.63
N ALA A 59 40.29 -21.05 -13.47
CA ALA A 59 41.01 -20.47 -12.36
C ALA A 59 42.51 -20.61 -12.66
N ASN A 60 43.26 -19.53 -12.50
CA ASN A 60 44.70 -19.63 -12.31
C ASN A 60 45.12 -18.68 -11.20
N ALA A 61 45.45 -19.27 -10.06
CA ALA A 61 46.08 -18.62 -8.94
C ALA A 61 47.61 -18.62 -9.16
N THR A 62 48.26 -17.51 -8.89
CA THR A 62 49.68 -17.50 -8.51
C THR A 62 49.94 -16.31 -7.58
N SER A 63 50.72 -16.58 -6.54
CA SER A 63 50.89 -15.77 -5.34
C SER A 63 52.07 -14.80 -5.43
N THR A 64 52.04 -13.84 -4.50
CA THR A 64 53.14 -13.03 -3.90
C THR A 64 53.85 -11.97 -4.75
N ALA A 65 53.68 -10.70 -4.38
CA ALA A 65 54.72 -9.88 -3.73
C ALA A 65 54.17 -8.49 -3.33
N ALA A 66 54.51 -8.05 -2.12
CA ALA A 66 54.28 -6.68 -1.66
C ALA A 66 55.21 -5.70 -2.37
N SER A 67 54.70 -4.53 -2.78
CA SER A 67 55.50 -3.32 -3.01
C SER A 67 54.64 -2.08 -2.90
N SER A 68 55.02 -1.22 -1.97
CA SER A 68 54.59 0.15 -1.76
C SER A 68 54.76 1.00 -3.02
N THR A 69 53.79 1.86 -3.35
CA THR A 69 54.07 3.11 -4.07
C THR A 69 52.92 4.11 -3.95
N THR A 70 53.24 5.22 -3.27
CA THR A 70 52.90 6.61 -3.59
C THR A 70 51.47 7.02 -3.91
N VAL A 71 50.94 7.84 -2.99
CA VAL A 71 49.83 8.80 -3.14
C VAL A 71 49.94 9.53 -4.48
N SER A 72 48.95 9.33 -5.35
CA SER A 72 48.68 10.21 -6.49
C SER A 72 47.64 11.26 -6.07
N PRO A 73 47.79 12.53 -6.49
CA PRO A 73 46.88 13.58 -6.10
C PRO A 73 45.49 13.38 -6.72
N GLN A 74 44.49 13.67 -5.90
CA GLN A 74 43.06 13.76 -6.20
C GLN A 74 42.79 14.33 -7.61
N PRO A 75 41.96 13.69 -8.45
CA PRO A 75 41.60 14.26 -9.73
C PRO A 75 40.80 15.54 -9.48
N THR A 76 41.32 16.66 -9.98
CA THR A 76 40.61 17.90 -10.15
C THR A 76 39.32 17.64 -10.93
N SER A 77 38.18 17.99 -10.35
CA SER A 77 36.87 17.84 -10.96
C SER A 77 36.81 18.63 -12.27
N THR A 78 36.75 17.92 -13.39
CA THR A 78 36.36 18.49 -14.67
C THR A 78 35.01 19.19 -14.47
N PRO A 79 34.82 20.45 -14.94
CA PRO A 79 33.52 21.09 -14.88
C PRO A 79 32.47 20.20 -15.55
N LEU A 80 31.38 19.93 -14.83
CA LEU A 80 30.18 19.27 -15.34
C LEU A 80 29.79 19.89 -16.69
N ASP A 81 29.46 19.05 -17.68
CA ASP A 81 28.99 19.58 -18.95
C ASP A 81 27.67 20.36 -18.73
N PRO A 82 27.41 21.43 -19.49
CA PRO A 82 26.25 22.28 -19.26
C PRO A 82 24.90 21.56 -19.36
N ALA A 83 24.79 20.49 -20.17
CA ALA A 83 23.55 19.75 -20.32
C ALA A 83 23.26 18.91 -19.06
N THR A 84 24.26 18.16 -18.57
CA THR A 84 24.13 17.39 -17.32
C THR A 84 23.87 18.31 -16.12
N ALA A 85 24.51 19.48 -16.06
CA ALA A 85 24.24 20.47 -15.01
C ALA A 85 22.77 20.96 -15.04
N GLN A 86 22.24 21.23 -16.22
CA GLN A 86 20.84 21.62 -16.41
C GLN A 86 19.86 20.49 -16.07
N ASP A 87 20.24 19.24 -16.34
CA ASP A 87 19.46 18.06 -15.98
C ASP A 87 19.34 17.91 -14.47
N ILE A 88 20.48 17.96 -13.77
CA ILE A 88 20.55 17.90 -12.30
C ILE A 88 19.72 19.03 -11.68
N ALA A 89 19.84 20.26 -12.19
CA ALA A 89 19.07 21.39 -11.71
C ALA A 89 17.55 21.16 -11.88
N THR A 90 17.13 20.58 -12.99
CA THR A 90 15.71 20.25 -13.24
C THR A 90 15.21 19.19 -12.27
N ILE A 91 15.97 18.10 -12.09
CA ILE A 91 15.64 17.03 -11.13
C ILE A 91 15.54 17.61 -9.72
N HIS A 92 16.48 18.47 -9.33
CA HIS A 92 16.49 19.13 -8.03
C HIS A 92 15.21 19.96 -7.80
N VAL A 93 14.84 20.83 -8.75
CA VAL A 93 13.62 21.65 -8.65
C VAL A 93 12.35 20.80 -8.59
N ARG A 94 12.23 19.77 -9.46
CA ARG A 94 11.09 18.84 -9.43
C ARG A 94 11.01 18.12 -8.09
N ARG A 95 12.15 17.71 -7.52
CA ARG A 95 12.20 17.01 -6.24
C ARG A 95 11.78 17.88 -5.08
N LEU A 96 12.28 19.11 -5.00
CA LEU A 96 11.85 20.08 -3.98
C LEU A 96 10.35 20.35 -4.08
N SER A 97 9.82 20.59 -5.28
CA SER A 97 8.39 20.77 -5.52
C SER A 97 7.55 19.55 -5.08
N ASN A 98 8.04 18.33 -5.30
CA ASN A 98 7.37 17.10 -4.87
C ASN A 98 7.36 16.94 -3.36
N ILE A 99 8.46 17.28 -2.69
CA ILE A 99 8.55 17.25 -1.24
C ILE A 99 7.57 18.26 -0.62
N VAL A 100 7.66 19.54 -0.98
CA VAL A 100 6.84 20.58 -0.35
C VAL A 100 5.36 20.44 -0.72
N GLY A 101 5.05 20.04 -1.95
CA GLY A 101 3.68 19.78 -2.39
C GLY A 101 3.01 18.58 -1.73
N SER A 102 3.76 17.72 -1.03
CA SER A 102 3.19 16.63 -0.21
C SER A 102 2.86 17.06 1.22
N LEU A 103 3.28 18.25 1.64
CA LEU A 103 2.99 18.81 2.96
C LEU A 103 1.63 19.52 2.94
N THR A 104 0.84 19.33 4.01
CA THR A 104 -0.55 19.79 4.06
C THR A 104 -0.67 21.26 4.50
N ASN A 105 -0.13 21.63 5.66
CA ASN A 105 -0.11 23.01 6.15
C ASN A 105 0.90 23.23 7.29
N ALA A 106 1.26 24.48 7.53
CA ALA A 106 2.25 24.88 8.53
C ALA A 106 1.68 25.16 9.94
N SER A 107 0.40 24.85 10.21
CA SER A 107 -0.30 25.29 11.43
C SER A 107 0.29 24.77 12.74
N SER A 108 1.01 23.64 12.69
CA SER A 108 1.64 23.02 13.86
C SER A 108 3.03 23.61 14.20
N ILE A 109 3.68 24.32 13.26
CA ILE A 109 5.04 24.86 13.45
C ILE A 109 5.15 25.78 14.68
N PRO A 110 4.22 26.74 14.94
CA PRO A 110 4.30 27.58 16.14
C PRO A 110 4.32 26.78 17.45
N SER A 111 3.51 25.73 17.53
CA SER A 111 3.41 24.89 18.73
C SER A 111 4.67 24.06 18.94
N TRP A 112 5.31 23.60 17.86
CA TRP A 112 6.57 22.84 17.96
C TRP A 112 7.73 23.75 18.33
N LEU A 113 7.78 24.97 17.80
CA LEU A 113 8.80 25.96 18.17
C LEU A 113 8.72 26.34 19.65
N SER A 114 7.51 26.53 20.20
CA SER A 114 7.34 26.94 21.61
C SER A 114 7.60 25.82 22.62
N THR A 115 7.59 24.56 22.19
CA THR A 115 7.75 23.38 23.06
C THR A 115 9.06 22.63 22.87
N LEU A 116 9.90 23.04 21.91
CA LEU A 116 11.22 22.45 21.69
C LEU A 116 12.13 22.75 22.88
N GLN A 117 12.69 21.69 23.47
CA GLN A 117 13.58 21.78 24.62
C GLN A 117 15.02 22.07 24.17
N ALA A 118 15.84 22.59 25.09
CA ALA A 118 17.23 22.94 24.84
C ALA A 118 18.12 21.75 24.42
N ASN A 119 17.67 20.52 24.64
CA ASN A 119 18.35 19.29 24.22
C ASN A 119 17.92 18.80 22.82
N GLY A 120 17.09 19.55 22.10
CA GLY A 120 16.59 19.19 20.77
C GLY A 120 15.41 18.23 20.76
N GLN A 121 14.79 17.97 21.91
CA GLN A 121 13.63 17.08 22.03
C GLN A 121 12.31 17.83 22.24
N TRP A 122 11.22 17.13 21.97
CA TRP A 122 9.87 17.55 22.31
C TRP A 122 9.29 16.66 23.42
N PRO A 123 8.70 17.23 24.48
CA PRO A 123 8.24 16.47 25.64
C PRO A 123 7.03 15.56 25.34
N ASP A 124 6.33 15.79 24.23
CA ASP A 124 5.13 15.04 23.84
C ASP A 124 5.41 13.89 22.86
N LEU A 125 6.69 13.62 22.57
CA LEU A 125 7.14 12.55 21.69
C LEU A 125 7.87 11.44 22.46
N ASP A 126 7.74 10.22 21.96
CA ASP A 126 8.41 9.03 22.49
C ASP A 126 9.73 8.77 21.74
N TYR A 127 10.85 8.98 22.44
CA TYR A 127 12.21 8.75 21.93
C TYR A 127 12.74 7.35 22.28
N THR A 128 11.86 6.43 22.72
CA THR A 128 12.25 5.05 23.00
C THR A 128 12.85 4.43 21.74
N THR A 129 14.00 3.78 21.90
CA THR A 129 14.80 3.18 20.84
C THR A 129 15.21 1.75 21.19
N GLY A 130 15.72 1.00 20.21
CA GLY A 130 16.10 -0.40 20.36
C GLY A 130 14.89 -1.33 20.44
N CYS A 131 15.04 -2.44 21.18
CA CYS A 131 13.98 -3.44 21.31
C CYS A 131 12.67 -2.94 21.96
N PRO A 132 12.70 -2.02 22.94
CA PRO A 132 11.46 -1.49 23.52
C PRO A 132 10.71 -0.51 22.62
N ALA A 133 11.33 -0.02 21.53
CA ALA A 133 10.71 0.95 20.64
C ALA A 133 9.51 0.35 19.91
N GLN A 134 8.50 1.18 19.64
CA GLN A 134 7.43 0.80 18.73
C GLN A 134 8.01 0.45 17.35
N ARG A 135 7.58 -0.68 16.76
CA ARG A 135 8.15 -1.17 15.49
C ARG A 135 7.60 -0.44 14.25
N ALA A 136 6.44 0.21 14.38
CA ALA A 136 5.78 0.96 13.32
C ALA A 136 5.63 2.44 13.71
N ASN A 137 5.54 3.33 12.72
CA ASN A 137 5.41 4.78 12.91
C ASN A 137 6.52 5.41 13.78
N TRP A 138 7.73 4.89 13.66
CA TRP A 138 8.91 5.35 14.38
C TRP A 138 9.94 5.92 13.38
N PRO A 139 10.61 7.04 13.67
CA PRO A 139 10.45 7.93 14.82
C PRO A 139 9.55 9.15 14.50
N ALA A 140 8.70 9.57 15.45
CA ALA A 140 7.67 10.58 15.19
C ALA A 140 8.21 12.02 15.07
N GLU A 141 9.37 12.30 15.66
CA GLU A 141 10.02 13.62 15.68
C GLU A 141 10.57 14.03 14.31
N LEU A 142 11.08 13.07 13.52
CA LEU A 142 11.68 13.38 12.23
C LEU A 142 10.64 13.94 11.24
N THR A 143 9.37 13.57 11.40
CA THR A 143 8.26 14.15 10.64
C THR A 143 8.09 15.65 10.96
N ARG A 144 8.28 16.07 12.22
CA ARG A 144 8.25 17.50 12.61
C ARG A 144 9.41 18.24 11.98
N ILE A 145 10.62 17.68 12.08
CA ILE A 145 11.84 18.29 11.54
C ILE A 145 11.71 18.47 10.01
N SER A 146 11.26 17.44 9.29
CA SER A 146 11.04 17.52 7.85
C SER A 146 9.96 18.53 7.46
N THR A 147 8.89 18.66 8.26
CA THR A 147 7.84 19.67 8.02
C THR A 147 8.35 21.08 8.28
N MET A 148 9.13 21.27 9.35
CA MET A 148 9.78 22.55 9.66
C MET A 148 10.80 22.95 8.58
N ALA A 149 11.59 22.00 8.07
CA ALA A 149 12.47 22.23 6.93
C ALA A 149 11.69 22.61 5.66
N GLY A 150 10.52 22.00 5.45
CA GLY A 150 9.57 22.43 4.42
C GLY A 150 9.14 23.87 4.64
N GLY A 151 8.80 24.24 5.88
CA GLY A 151 8.42 25.61 6.27
C GLY A 151 9.51 26.63 5.96
N TRP A 152 10.76 26.27 6.28
CA TRP A 152 11.93 27.07 6.00
C TRP A 152 12.23 27.21 4.50
N ASN A 153 12.01 26.14 3.72
CA ASN A 153 12.19 26.18 2.27
C ASN A 153 11.08 27.00 1.58
N GLY A 154 9.83 26.84 2.04
CA GLY A 154 8.61 27.41 1.45
C GLY A 154 7.90 26.44 0.51
N GLY A 155 6.71 26.82 0.02
CA GLY A 155 6.02 26.10 -1.05
C GLY A 155 4.82 25.22 -0.64
N PHE A 156 4.29 25.41 0.58
CA PHE A 156 3.01 24.82 1.01
C PHE A 156 2.23 25.79 1.90
N PRO A 157 0.90 25.62 2.06
CA PRO A 157 0.04 26.61 2.70
C PRO A 157 0.44 26.97 4.14
N GLY A 158 0.60 28.28 4.41
CA GLY A 158 0.92 28.82 5.73
C GLY A 158 2.43 28.85 6.04
N ALA A 159 3.28 28.41 5.11
CA ALA A 159 4.72 28.42 5.27
C ALA A 159 5.35 29.82 5.11
N GLU A 160 4.61 30.78 4.54
CA GLU A 160 5.11 32.10 4.14
C GLU A 160 5.86 32.85 5.26
N PRO A 161 5.42 32.83 6.54
CA PRO A 161 6.13 33.50 7.63
C PRO A 161 7.47 32.85 8.01
N TYR A 162 7.71 31.62 7.57
CA TYR A 162 8.83 30.78 7.97
C TYR A 162 9.94 30.69 6.92
N VAL A 163 9.66 31.16 5.71
CA VAL A 163 10.58 31.06 4.57
C VAL A 163 11.89 31.77 4.91
N LYS A 164 12.97 30.98 4.94
CA LYS A 164 14.32 31.42 5.28
C LYS A 164 14.46 32.06 6.67
N ASP A 165 13.53 31.81 7.58
CA ASP A 165 13.58 32.34 8.95
C ASP A 165 14.78 31.77 9.74
N PRO A 166 15.69 32.60 10.27
CA PRO A 166 16.88 32.14 10.97
C PRO A 166 16.55 31.45 12.31
N THR A 167 15.48 31.87 12.98
CA THR A 167 15.04 31.24 14.24
C THR A 167 14.56 29.81 13.99
N LEU A 168 13.73 29.60 12.97
CA LEU A 168 13.31 28.27 12.55
C LEU A 168 14.51 27.41 12.16
N ARG A 169 15.46 27.96 11.38
CA ARG A 169 16.67 27.23 10.99
C ARG A 169 17.52 26.77 12.17
N SER A 170 17.70 27.63 13.17
CA SER A 170 18.43 27.29 14.39
C SER A 170 17.74 26.19 15.20
N ASN A 171 16.40 26.23 15.28
CA ASN A 171 15.63 25.19 15.97
C ASN A 171 15.68 23.84 15.21
N ILE A 172 15.63 23.87 13.88
CA ILE A 172 15.86 22.67 13.05
C ILE A 172 17.25 22.08 13.32
N SER A 173 18.28 22.92 13.36
CA SER A 173 19.66 22.50 13.67
C SER A 173 19.75 21.83 15.04
N LEU A 174 19.11 22.42 16.06
CA LEU A 174 19.10 21.88 17.42
C LEU A 174 18.44 20.49 17.48
N ALA A 175 17.30 20.32 16.81
CA ALA A 175 16.59 19.04 16.76
C ALA A 175 17.36 17.97 15.95
N MET A 176 17.98 18.36 14.83
CA MET A 176 18.88 17.46 14.08
C MET A 176 20.10 17.06 14.90
N GLY A 177 20.63 17.97 15.73
CA GLY A 177 21.77 17.71 16.61
C GLY A 177 21.52 16.59 17.62
N TYR A 178 20.28 16.45 18.13
CA TYR A 178 19.90 15.31 18.97
C TYR A 178 20.09 13.98 18.23
N TRP A 179 19.58 13.89 17.00
CA TRP A 179 19.73 12.70 16.16
C TRP A 179 21.19 12.41 15.81
N SER A 180 21.95 13.45 15.46
CA SER A 180 23.36 13.31 15.14
C SER A 180 24.19 12.80 16.30
N THR A 181 23.89 13.24 17.52
CA THR A 181 24.66 12.86 18.72
C THR A 181 24.30 11.45 19.21
N ASN A 182 23.09 10.97 18.88
CA ASN A 182 22.56 9.70 19.34
C ASN A 182 22.45 8.66 18.20
N ASP A 183 23.11 8.86 17.06
CA ASP A 183 23.12 7.83 16.00
C ASP A 183 23.84 6.56 16.49
N PHE A 184 23.37 5.41 16.01
CA PHE A 184 24.00 4.14 16.36
C PHE A 184 25.26 3.91 15.53
N THR A 185 26.28 3.33 16.17
CA THR A 185 27.58 3.06 15.53
C THR A 185 27.77 1.60 15.14
N ASN A 186 26.98 0.69 15.70
CA ASN A 186 27.04 -0.73 15.35
C ASN A 186 26.31 -0.98 14.01
N PRO A 187 27.02 -1.35 12.93
CA PRO A 187 26.40 -1.56 11.62
C PRO A 187 25.39 -2.71 11.60
N ALA A 188 25.49 -3.69 12.52
CA ALA A 188 24.51 -4.75 12.62
C ALA A 188 23.12 -4.25 13.06
N CYS A 189 23.02 -3.06 13.67
CA CYS A 189 21.74 -2.49 14.05
C CYS A 189 20.93 -1.94 12.87
N VAL A 190 21.52 -1.90 11.66
CA VAL A 190 20.79 -1.50 10.43
C VAL A 190 19.63 -2.47 10.16
N ASP A 191 19.89 -3.77 10.17
CA ASP A 191 18.89 -4.80 9.81
C ASP A 191 18.74 -5.93 10.83
N SER A 192 19.71 -6.10 11.75
CA SER A 192 19.81 -7.24 12.65
C SER A 192 19.57 -6.84 14.12
N GLY A 193 18.79 -5.79 14.35
CA GLY A 193 18.41 -5.30 15.67
C GLY A 193 17.69 -6.35 16.52
N GLY A 194 18.12 -6.55 17.77
CA GLY A 194 17.59 -7.56 18.68
C GLY A 194 18.24 -8.94 18.56
N THR A 195 19.18 -9.13 17.63
CA THR A 195 19.98 -10.36 17.52
C THR A 195 21.25 -10.29 18.38
N ALA A 196 22.06 -11.36 18.39
CA ALA A 196 23.37 -11.33 19.03
C ALA A 196 24.33 -10.29 18.42
N ALA A 197 24.15 -9.91 17.15
CA ALA A 197 25.00 -8.94 16.46
C ALA A 197 24.64 -7.48 16.82
N CYS A 198 23.37 -7.20 17.13
CA CYS A 198 22.90 -5.94 17.70
C CYS A 198 21.97 -6.23 18.89
N PRO A 199 22.52 -6.48 20.09
CA PRO A 199 21.70 -6.80 21.25
C PRO A 199 20.84 -5.61 21.69
N CYS A 200 19.73 -5.86 22.38
CA CYS A 200 18.77 -4.84 22.81
C CYS A 200 19.34 -3.70 23.66
N GLY A 201 20.50 -3.89 24.30
CA GLY A 201 21.21 -2.85 25.05
C GLY A 201 22.17 -2.00 24.21
N THR A 202 22.20 -2.16 22.89
CA THR A 202 23.10 -1.39 22.02
C THR A 202 22.69 0.08 22.03
N PRO A 203 23.59 1.03 22.35
CA PRO A 203 23.27 2.45 22.34
C PRO A 203 22.95 2.99 20.94
N GLY A 204 22.19 4.07 20.90
CA GLY A 204 21.88 4.85 19.71
C GLY A 204 20.45 4.65 19.19
N LEU A 205 20.07 5.48 18.22
CA LEU A 205 18.72 5.56 17.66
C LEU A 205 18.51 4.53 16.53
N TRP A 206 18.18 3.30 16.91
CA TRP A 206 17.84 2.20 16.00
C TRP A 206 16.52 1.53 16.38
N ASN A 207 15.97 0.71 15.48
CA ASN A 207 14.74 -0.05 15.69
C ASN A 207 14.92 -1.52 15.31
N THR A 208 14.13 -2.43 15.89
CA THR A 208 14.11 -3.85 15.49
C THR A 208 13.39 -4.09 14.16
N ASN A 209 12.69 -3.09 13.63
CA ASN A 209 12.20 -3.08 12.26
C ASN A 209 13.25 -2.44 11.34
N TRP A 210 13.87 -3.27 10.48
CA TRP A 210 14.88 -2.83 9.51
C TRP A 210 14.39 -1.68 8.63
N SER A 211 13.10 -1.67 8.28
CA SER A 211 12.51 -0.65 7.41
C SER A 211 12.62 0.75 8.02
N SER A 212 12.54 0.88 9.35
CA SER A 212 12.74 2.15 10.03
C SER A 212 14.18 2.67 9.87
N ASN A 213 15.17 1.79 9.92
CA ASN A 213 16.59 2.16 9.88
C ASN A 213 17.08 2.41 8.45
N ILE A 214 16.49 1.71 7.46
CA ILE A 214 16.93 1.74 6.05
C ILE A 214 16.06 2.69 5.22
N ILE A 215 14.76 2.77 5.49
CA ILE A 215 13.80 3.56 4.70
C ILE A 215 13.25 4.73 5.51
N GLY A 216 12.60 4.48 6.64
CA GLY A 216 11.84 5.50 7.40
C GLY A 216 12.68 6.70 7.83
N THR A 217 13.65 6.48 8.71
CA THR A 217 14.57 7.52 9.21
C THR A 217 15.35 8.17 8.06
N PRO A 218 16.02 7.42 7.15
CA PRO A 218 16.79 8.03 6.07
C PRO A 218 15.93 8.80 5.05
N ALA A 219 14.68 8.43 4.81
CA ALA A 219 13.77 9.19 3.94
C ALA A 219 13.45 10.56 4.51
N LEU A 220 13.21 10.66 5.82
CA LEU A 220 12.93 11.94 6.49
C LEU A 220 14.20 12.79 6.63
N VAL A 221 15.33 12.18 6.96
CA VAL A 221 16.63 12.87 7.03
C VAL A 221 17.02 13.40 5.65
N SER A 222 17.02 12.56 4.62
CA SER A 222 17.37 12.97 3.26
C SER A 222 16.49 14.11 2.74
N THR A 223 15.18 14.06 3.02
CA THR A 223 14.22 15.11 2.66
C THR A 223 14.55 16.42 3.38
N THR A 224 14.78 16.36 4.69
CA THR A 224 15.16 17.51 5.52
C THR A 224 16.44 18.16 4.99
N CYS A 225 17.48 17.36 4.78
CA CYS A 225 18.78 17.87 4.34
C CYS A 225 18.71 18.48 2.94
N LEU A 226 17.97 17.88 2.00
CA LEU A 226 17.79 18.43 0.67
C LEU A 226 17.04 19.78 0.69
N LEU A 227 16.04 19.94 1.56
CA LEU A 227 15.30 21.20 1.72
C LEU A 227 16.18 22.33 2.31
N LEU A 228 17.11 21.98 3.20
CA LEU A 228 18.04 22.92 3.83
C LEU A 228 19.23 23.26 2.93
N ASN A 229 19.65 22.34 2.06
CA ASN A 229 20.72 22.47 1.06
C ASN A 229 21.92 23.28 1.58
N ASP A 230 22.22 24.42 0.96
CA ASP A 230 23.39 25.26 1.25
C ASP A 230 23.41 25.88 2.66
N SER A 231 22.30 25.80 3.41
CA SER A 231 22.27 26.27 4.79
C SER A 231 22.87 25.28 5.78
N LEU A 232 23.15 24.03 5.37
CA LEU A 232 23.73 23.01 6.24
C LEU A 232 25.17 23.37 6.63
N ILE A 233 25.49 23.23 7.92
CA ILE A 233 26.88 23.27 8.37
C ILE A 233 27.55 21.92 8.10
N GLN A 234 28.89 21.91 8.09
CA GLN A 234 29.68 20.73 7.74
C GLN A 234 29.29 19.48 8.55
N THR A 235 29.07 19.61 9.86
CA THR A 235 28.67 18.48 10.72
C THR A 235 27.27 17.96 10.42
N GLU A 236 26.33 18.84 10.06
CA GLU A 236 25.00 18.43 9.61
C GLU A 236 25.09 17.70 8.27
N LEU A 237 25.88 18.20 7.32
CA LEU A 237 26.08 17.55 6.02
C LEU A 237 26.72 16.16 6.15
N GLU A 238 27.74 16.02 7.00
CA GLU A 238 28.37 14.73 7.31
C GLU A 238 27.37 13.74 7.91
N HIS A 239 26.52 14.19 8.83
CA HIS A 239 25.50 13.35 9.43
C HIS A 239 24.41 12.94 8.40
N CYS A 240 23.93 13.89 7.60
CA CYS A 240 22.99 13.65 6.52
C CYS A 240 23.52 12.58 5.56
N THR A 241 24.77 12.72 5.10
CA THR A 241 25.41 11.80 4.15
C THR A 241 25.72 10.44 4.78
N THR A 242 26.00 10.38 6.09
CA THR A 242 26.20 9.12 6.82
C THR A 242 24.92 8.29 6.88
N ILE A 243 23.80 8.89 7.33
CA ILE A 243 22.52 8.17 7.42
C ILE A 243 22.04 7.72 6.05
N THR A 244 22.08 8.62 5.07
CA THR A 244 21.58 8.34 3.72
C THR A 244 22.48 7.38 2.96
N GLY A 245 23.80 7.45 3.16
CA GLY A 245 24.76 6.54 2.55
C GLY A 245 24.65 5.13 3.13
N ARG A 246 24.40 5.02 4.44
CA ARG A 246 24.11 3.75 5.12
C ARG A 246 22.88 3.06 4.54
N ALA A 247 21.82 3.81 4.27
CA ALA A 247 20.63 3.30 3.59
C ALA A 247 20.94 2.87 2.14
N TYR A 248 21.59 3.73 1.37
CA TYR A 248 21.88 3.44 -0.04
C TYR A 248 22.79 2.22 -0.22
N GLY A 249 23.75 2.01 0.69
CA GLY A 249 24.63 0.84 0.70
C GLY A 249 23.94 -0.51 0.93
N THR A 250 22.62 -0.52 1.19
CA THR A 250 21.84 -1.74 1.36
C THR A 250 21.44 -2.44 0.07
N PHE A 251 21.58 -1.77 -1.08
CA PHE A 251 21.23 -2.34 -2.37
C PHE A 251 21.97 -3.62 -2.72
N ASP A 252 23.21 -3.75 -2.27
CA ASP A 252 24.11 -4.82 -2.69
C ASP A 252 24.30 -5.91 -1.61
N HIS A 253 23.44 -5.95 -0.59
CA HIS A 253 23.42 -7.02 0.41
C HIS A 253 22.02 -7.50 0.77
N SER A 254 21.94 -8.71 1.29
CA SER A 254 20.69 -9.29 1.78
C SER A 254 20.39 -8.75 3.17
N ILE A 255 19.22 -8.12 3.34
CA ILE A 255 18.69 -7.65 4.62
C ILE A 255 18.25 -8.85 5.47
N HIS A 256 18.66 -8.87 6.74
CA HIS A 256 18.23 -9.90 7.69
C HIS A 256 16.70 -9.97 7.79
N GLY A 257 16.15 -11.15 7.48
CA GLY A 257 14.70 -11.41 7.55
C GLY A 257 13.86 -10.86 6.38
N ALA A 258 14.46 -10.16 5.41
CA ALA A 258 13.75 -9.61 4.25
C ALA A 258 14.36 -10.00 2.89
N GLY A 259 15.66 -10.33 2.82
CA GLY A 259 16.33 -10.65 1.56
C GLY A 259 16.84 -9.40 0.84
N PHE A 260 16.99 -9.47 -0.49
CA PHE A 260 17.37 -8.31 -1.29
C PHE A 260 16.17 -7.37 -1.49
N LEU A 261 16.44 -6.06 -1.52
CA LEU A 261 15.42 -5.06 -1.79
C LEU A 261 14.84 -5.25 -3.20
N THR A 262 13.51 -5.23 -3.28
CA THR A 262 12.73 -5.33 -4.53
C THR A 262 11.49 -4.44 -4.42
N GLY A 263 10.90 -4.08 -5.56
CA GLY A 263 9.64 -3.33 -5.63
C GLY A 263 9.72 -1.97 -4.92
N ALA A 264 8.77 -1.71 -4.03
CA ALA A 264 8.68 -0.45 -3.30
C ALA A 264 9.91 -0.16 -2.43
N ASN A 265 10.52 -1.20 -1.86
CA ASN A 265 11.71 -1.05 -1.03
C ASN A 265 12.90 -0.52 -1.86
N THR A 266 13.05 -1.00 -3.10
CA THR A 266 14.05 -0.47 -4.05
C THR A 266 13.79 0.99 -4.35
N LEU A 267 12.53 1.35 -4.63
CA LEU A 267 12.15 2.73 -4.96
C LEU A 267 12.42 3.70 -3.81
N ASP A 268 12.06 3.33 -2.58
CA ASP A 268 12.28 4.20 -1.42
C ASP A 268 13.78 4.43 -1.12
N VAL A 269 14.61 3.38 -1.21
CA VAL A 269 16.06 3.52 -1.05
C VAL A 269 16.69 4.27 -2.22
N ALA A 270 16.19 4.08 -3.45
CA ALA A 270 16.65 4.84 -4.61
C ALA A 270 16.32 6.34 -4.46
N LYS A 271 15.15 6.69 -3.93
CA LYS A 271 14.77 8.07 -3.60
C LYS A 271 15.73 8.68 -2.57
N ILE A 272 16.08 7.95 -1.52
CA ILE A 272 17.09 8.39 -0.54
C ILE A 272 18.44 8.64 -1.22
N GLY A 273 18.84 7.73 -2.11
CA GLY A 273 20.04 7.85 -2.92
C GLY A 273 20.06 9.11 -3.80
N ILE A 274 18.97 9.37 -4.51
CA ILE A 274 18.79 10.56 -5.35
C ILE A 274 18.94 11.83 -4.50
N HIS A 275 18.31 11.91 -3.32
CA HIS A 275 18.45 13.07 -2.44
C HIS A 275 19.90 13.33 -2.04
N GLN A 276 20.62 12.29 -1.61
CA GLN A 276 22.02 12.41 -1.23
C GLN A 276 22.89 12.79 -2.43
N ALA A 277 22.64 12.21 -3.59
CA ALA A 277 23.36 12.50 -4.82
C ALA A 277 23.16 13.96 -5.27
N LEU A 278 21.94 14.49 -5.14
CA LEU A 278 21.65 15.91 -5.41
C LEU A 278 22.35 16.82 -4.40
N LEU A 279 22.30 16.47 -3.11
CA LEU A 279 22.93 17.24 -2.02
C LEU A 279 24.46 17.31 -2.16
N THR A 280 25.09 16.24 -2.66
CA THR A 280 26.55 16.12 -2.78
C THR A 280 27.08 16.31 -4.20
N LEU A 281 26.20 16.60 -5.16
CA LEU A 281 26.50 16.65 -6.60
C LEU A 281 27.21 15.38 -7.12
N ASN A 282 26.86 14.22 -6.56
CA ASN A 282 27.43 12.93 -6.93
C ASN A 282 26.67 12.31 -8.11
N ILE A 283 27.17 12.56 -9.32
CA ILE A 283 26.53 12.15 -10.57
C ILE A 283 26.44 10.62 -10.69
N SER A 284 27.49 9.89 -10.32
CA SER A 284 27.49 8.42 -10.47
C SER A 284 26.44 7.77 -9.58
N MET A 285 26.29 8.27 -8.35
CA MET A 285 25.23 7.84 -7.44
C MET A 285 23.84 8.23 -7.95
N LEU A 286 23.68 9.43 -8.53
CA LEU A 286 22.41 9.85 -9.14
C LEU A 286 22.01 8.94 -10.30
N THR A 287 22.94 8.65 -11.22
CA THR A 287 22.70 7.77 -12.37
C THR A 287 22.36 6.36 -11.92
N ASP A 288 23.07 5.80 -10.94
CA ASP A 288 22.79 4.46 -10.42
C ASP A 288 21.44 4.38 -9.71
N ALA A 289 21.12 5.37 -8.87
CA ALA A 289 19.84 5.41 -8.16
C ALA A 289 18.65 5.51 -9.12
N CYS A 290 18.76 6.37 -10.15
CA CYS A 290 17.75 6.45 -11.21
C CYS A 290 17.63 5.13 -11.98
N ARG A 291 18.74 4.49 -12.35
CA ARG A 291 18.75 3.20 -13.05
C ARG A 291 18.05 2.11 -12.23
N ARG A 292 18.32 2.02 -10.92
CA ARG A 292 17.69 1.05 -10.02
C ARG A 292 16.19 1.31 -9.89
N GLY A 293 15.77 2.57 -9.73
CA GLY A 293 14.35 2.92 -9.70
C GLY A 293 13.62 2.61 -11.02
N HIS A 294 14.25 2.87 -12.17
CA HIS A 294 13.70 2.52 -13.48
C HIS A 294 13.53 1.02 -13.68
N ALA A 295 14.41 0.20 -13.12
CA ALA A 295 14.35 -1.25 -13.27
C ALA A 295 13.10 -1.86 -12.63
N GLU A 296 12.53 -1.21 -11.60
CA GLU A 296 11.28 -1.63 -10.96
C GLU A 296 10.03 -1.26 -11.78
N LEU A 297 10.16 -0.37 -12.77
CA LEU A 297 9.10 0.00 -13.71
C LEU A 297 9.06 -0.93 -14.91
N ALA A 298 8.96 -2.21 -14.63
CA ALA A 298 8.90 -3.26 -15.64
C ALA A 298 7.71 -4.18 -15.38
N ILE A 299 7.18 -4.76 -16.47
CA ILE A 299 6.18 -5.80 -16.38
C ILE A 299 6.84 -7.10 -15.91
N THR A 300 6.44 -7.57 -14.74
CA THR A 300 6.95 -8.77 -14.07
C THR A 300 5.95 -9.92 -14.22
N THR A 301 6.35 -10.94 -14.98
CA THR A 301 5.53 -12.14 -15.25
C THR A 301 5.64 -13.29 -14.24
N PRO A 302 6.73 -13.46 -13.46
CA PRO A 302 6.78 -14.50 -12.44
C PRO A 302 5.66 -14.35 -11.40
N LEU A 303 4.96 -15.44 -11.11
CA LEU A 303 3.89 -15.48 -10.11
C LEU A 303 4.41 -14.98 -8.76
N ARG A 304 3.68 -14.05 -8.14
CA ARG A 304 3.96 -13.51 -6.79
C ARG A 304 5.27 -12.73 -6.63
N ALA A 305 5.99 -12.43 -7.72
CA ALA A 305 7.11 -11.50 -7.67
C ALA A 305 6.66 -10.05 -7.44
N ASP A 306 7.49 -9.23 -6.81
CA ASP A 306 7.13 -7.83 -6.63
C ASP A 306 7.18 -7.06 -7.97
N GLY A 307 6.30 -6.06 -8.13
CA GLY A 307 6.25 -5.19 -9.31
C GLY A 307 4.93 -5.23 -10.10
N ILE A 308 4.93 -4.55 -11.25
CA ILE A 308 3.77 -4.35 -12.12
C ILE A 308 3.48 -5.62 -12.91
N ARG A 309 2.21 -6.03 -12.99
CA ARG A 309 1.75 -7.21 -13.75
C ARG A 309 1.29 -6.85 -15.16
N PRO A 310 1.25 -7.83 -16.08
CA PRO A 310 0.71 -7.60 -17.42
C PRO A 310 -0.74 -7.11 -17.45
N ASP A 311 -1.52 -7.41 -16.40
CA ASP A 311 -2.90 -6.96 -16.25
C ASP A 311 -3.06 -5.61 -15.53
N GLY A 312 -1.92 -4.99 -15.17
CA GLY A 312 -1.77 -3.71 -14.48
C GLY A 312 -1.89 -3.76 -12.96
N SER A 313 -2.13 -4.92 -12.36
CA SER A 313 -2.05 -5.06 -10.90
C SER A 313 -0.60 -4.88 -10.41
N PHE A 314 -0.41 -4.39 -9.17
CA PHE A 314 0.90 -4.27 -8.55
C PHE A 314 1.05 -5.27 -7.41
N GLY A 315 2.05 -6.16 -7.47
CA GLY A 315 2.36 -7.08 -6.37
C GLY A 315 3.45 -6.54 -5.45
N GLN A 316 3.26 -6.60 -4.13
CA GLN A 316 4.32 -6.36 -3.13
C GLN A 316 4.13 -7.28 -1.94
N GLU A 317 5.15 -8.06 -1.56
CA GLU A 317 5.08 -8.96 -0.39
C GLU A 317 3.80 -9.82 -0.41
N TYR A 318 3.40 -10.30 -1.60
CA TYR A 318 2.16 -11.06 -1.88
C TYR A 318 0.83 -10.27 -1.95
N TYR A 319 0.81 -8.95 -1.71
CA TYR A 319 -0.40 -8.11 -1.75
C TYR A 319 -0.55 -7.35 -3.06
N THR A 320 -1.80 -7.04 -3.44
CA THR A 320 -2.10 -5.95 -4.38
C THR A 320 -2.15 -4.64 -3.60
N MET A 321 -1.26 -3.69 -3.90
CA MET A 321 -1.06 -2.49 -3.04
C MET A 321 -1.09 -1.19 -3.84
N GLY A 322 -2.07 -0.33 -3.56
CA GLY A 322 -2.13 1.04 -4.09
C GLY A 322 -1.11 2.00 -3.48
N THR A 323 -0.54 1.63 -2.33
CA THR A 323 0.34 2.52 -1.54
C THR A 323 1.76 2.61 -2.10
N THR A 324 2.20 1.56 -2.77
CA THR A 324 3.51 1.44 -3.43
C THR A 324 3.54 2.19 -4.76
N GLU A 325 2.37 2.38 -5.38
CA GLU A 325 2.15 3.20 -6.58
C GLU A 325 2.46 4.68 -6.31
N ARG A 326 2.27 5.14 -5.06
CA ARG A 326 2.67 6.49 -4.62
C ARG A 326 4.15 6.76 -4.84
N THR A 327 5.03 5.86 -4.37
CA THR A 327 6.48 6.06 -4.49
C THR A 327 6.88 5.96 -5.97
N THR A 328 6.33 5.00 -6.70
CA THR A 328 6.53 4.82 -8.14
C THR A 328 6.18 6.07 -8.97
N LEU A 329 5.00 6.65 -8.75
CA LEU A 329 4.52 7.83 -9.48
C LEU A 329 5.23 9.12 -9.04
N THR A 330 5.52 9.23 -7.74
CA THR A 330 6.30 10.35 -7.19
C THR A 330 7.73 10.33 -7.72
N MET A 331 8.34 9.16 -7.93
CA MET A 331 9.65 9.04 -8.54
C MET A 331 9.60 9.29 -10.05
N SER A 332 8.60 8.76 -10.74
CA SER A 332 8.46 8.95 -12.19
C SER A 332 8.33 10.43 -12.57
N SER A 333 7.61 11.22 -11.77
CA SER A 333 7.49 12.68 -11.97
C SER A 333 8.75 13.49 -11.64
N THR A 334 9.79 12.88 -11.04
CA THR A 334 11.06 13.56 -10.75
C THR A 334 12.09 13.45 -11.86
N TRP A 335 11.93 12.50 -12.79
CA TRP A 335 12.89 12.27 -13.85
C TRP A 335 12.66 13.23 -15.01
N LYS A 336 13.75 13.81 -15.53
CA LYS A 336 13.71 14.80 -16.61
C LYS A 336 13.53 14.15 -17.99
N SER A 337 14.18 13.03 -18.25
CA SER A 337 14.13 12.35 -19.54
C SER A 337 13.28 11.10 -19.46
N ARG A 338 12.47 10.89 -20.51
CA ARG A 338 11.82 9.60 -20.79
C ARG A 338 12.89 8.51 -20.61
N PRO A 339 12.65 7.50 -19.77
CA PRO A 339 13.59 6.38 -19.63
C PRO A 339 13.88 5.78 -21.01
N GLU A 340 15.11 5.37 -21.28
CA GLU A 340 15.46 4.76 -22.56
C GLU A 340 14.65 3.47 -22.78
N GLY A 341 13.65 3.54 -23.66
CA GLY A 341 12.82 2.41 -24.09
C GLY A 341 11.32 2.58 -23.84
N PRO A 342 10.45 2.14 -24.77
CA PRO A 342 8.99 2.25 -24.63
C PRO A 342 8.42 1.40 -23.49
N GLY A 343 9.17 0.40 -22.99
CA GLY A 343 8.72 -0.54 -21.96
C GLY A 343 8.36 0.13 -20.63
N ILE A 344 9.14 1.13 -20.19
CA ILE A 344 8.93 1.78 -18.89
C ILE A 344 7.70 2.71 -18.93
N THR A 345 7.58 3.52 -19.98
CA THR A 345 6.39 4.37 -20.18
C THR A 345 5.12 3.53 -20.26
N ASN A 346 5.16 2.41 -20.98
CA ASN A 346 4.01 1.51 -21.10
C ASN A 346 3.68 0.85 -19.76
N ALA A 347 4.67 0.37 -19.01
CA ALA A 347 4.42 -0.24 -17.70
C ALA A 347 3.76 0.74 -16.72
N LEU A 348 4.24 1.99 -16.66
CA LEU A 348 3.62 3.02 -15.83
C LEU A 348 2.21 3.39 -16.29
N ALA A 349 2.00 3.52 -17.61
CA ALA A 349 0.69 3.78 -18.16
C ALA A 349 -0.30 2.65 -17.85
N THR A 350 0.12 1.39 -17.96
CA THR A 350 -0.67 0.21 -17.60
C THR A 350 -1.04 0.21 -16.12
N LEU A 351 -0.11 0.61 -15.24
CA LEU A 351 -0.39 0.77 -13.81
C LEU A 351 -1.47 1.85 -13.59
N CYS A 352 -1.25 3.08 -14.08
CA CYS A 352 -2.24 4.17 -13.91
C CYS A 352 -3.62 3.86 -14.52
N ASP A 353 -3.67 3.12 -15.62
CA ASP A 353 -4.94 2.71 -16.24
C ASP A 353 -5.76 1.77 -15.35
N VAL A 354 -5.10 0.99 -14.49
CA VAL A 354 -5.73 0.11 -13.52
C VAL A 354 -6.01 0.83 -12.21
N ASP A 355 -5.06 1.62 -11.72
CA ASP A 355 -5.18 2.39 -10.45
C ASP A 355 -6.44 3.25 -10.44
N ARG A 356 -6.81 3.87 -11.57
CA ARG A 356 -8.02 4.71 -11.65
C ARG A 356 -9.31 3.97 -11.30
N TRP A 357 -9.35 2.65 -11.48
CA TRP A 357 -10.50 1.81 -11.11
C TRP A 357 -10.50 1.40 -9.63
N MET A 358 -9.38 1.60 -8.95
CA MET A 358 -9.18 1.33 -7.52
C MET A 358 -9.28 2.63 -6.69
N ILE A 359 -9.70 3.74 -7.30
CA ILE A 359 -9.81 5.05 -6.67
C ILE A 359 -11.28 5.48 -6.67
N TYR A 360 -11.76 5.92 -5.51
CA TYR A 360 -13.07 6.52 -5.36
C TYR A 360 -12.97 7.94 -4.79
N ARG A 361 -13.99 8.75 -5.07
CA ARG A 361 -14.08 10.12 -4.57
C ARG A 361 -15.08 10.19 -3.42
N ASN A 362 -14.63 10.70 -2.28
CA ASN A 362 -15.54 11.11 -1.22
C ASN A 362 -16.29 12.38 -1.67
N VAL A 363 -17.60 12.27 -1.88
CA VAL A 363 -18.44 13.39 -2.34
C VAL A 363 -18.56 14.52 -1.31
N LEU A 364 -18.42 14.22 -0.01
CA LEU A 364 -18.55 15.20 1.07
C LEU A 364 -17.27 16.02 1.26
N THR A 365 -16.11 15.37 1.22
CA THR A 365 -14.81 16.04 1.43
C THR A 365 -14.11 16.43 0.13
N GLY A 366 -14.50 15.81 -0.98
CA GLY A 366 -13.85 15.94 -2.27
C GLY A 366 -12.51 15.20 -2.41
N VAL A 367 -12.12 14.43 -1.39
CA VAL A 367 -10.84 13.70 -1.35
C VAL A 367 -10.94 12.38 -2.12
N LEU A 368 -9.88 12.05 -2.87
CA LEU A 368 -9.72 10.76 -3.54
C LEU A 368 -9.06 9.76 -2.60
N HIS A 369 -9.62 8.56 -2.50
CA HIS A 369 -9.14 7.47 -1.66
C HIS A 369 -8.91 6.20 -2.48
N TRP A 370 -7.92 5.41 -2.05
CA TRP A 370 -7.76 4.03 -2.51
C TRP A 370 -8.87 3.16 -1.94
N ASP A 371 -9.37 2.24 -2.76
CA ASP A 371 -10.26 1.18 -2.28
C ASP A 371 -9.55 0.34 -1.20
N PHE A 372 -10.29 -0.02 -0.15
CA PHE A 372 -9.72 -0.71 1.01
C PHE A 372 -9.17 -2.10 0.68
N SER A 373 -9.68 -2.74 -0.36
CA SER A 373 -9.16 -4.02 -0.86
C SER A 373 -7.70 -3.96 -1.34
N VAL A 374 -7.22 -2.78 -1.74
CA VAL A 374 -5.86 -2.58 -2.28
C VAL A 374 -4.95 -1.84 -1.32
N LEU A 375 -5.35 -1.69 -0.06
CA LEU A 375 -4.52 -1.08 1.00
C LEU A 375 -3.72 -2.11 1.80
N GLY A 376 -4.03 -3.40 1.65
CA GLY A 376 -3.43 -4.48 2.45
C GLY A 376 -3.51 -4.16 3.94
N ARG A 377 -2.39 -4.25 4.65
CA ARG A 377 -2.32 -3.95 6.09
C ARG A 377 -2.64 -2.49 6.46
N PHE A 378 -2.59 -1.54 5.52
CA PHE A 378 -2.81 -0.12 5.83
C PHE A 378 -4.28 0.20 6.13
N ILE A 379 -5.22 -0.71 5.84
CA ILE A 379 -6.65 -0.55 6.17
C ILE A 379 -6.91 -0.26 7.65
N SER A 380 -5.99 -0.64 8.54
CA SER A 380 -6.09 -0.38 9.98
C SER A 380 -5.82 1.08 10.38
N PHE A 381 -5.35 1.92 9.46
CA PHE A 381 -5.04 3.33 9.74
C PHE A 381 -6.28 4.22 9.59
N PRO A 382 -6.46 5.25 10.44
CA PRO A 382 -7.59 6.15 10.34
C PRO A 382 -7.62 6.91 9.01
N THR A 383 -8.80 7.04 8.40
CA THR A 383 -8.97 7.86 7.18
C THR A 383 -8.73 9.36 7.42
N ALA A 384 -8.81 9.81 8.67
CA ALA A 384 -8.44 11.17 9.06
C ALA A 384 -6.91 11.41 9.08
N ASP A 385 -6.10 10.34 9.04
CA ASP A 385 -4.65 10.46 8.97
C ASP A 385 -4.19 10.57 7.52
N PHE A 386 -4.13 11.80 7.02
CA PHE A 386 -3.68 12.12 5.67
C PHE A 386 -2.21 11.76 5.38
N THR A 387 -1.43 11.34 6.39
CA THR A 387 -0.07 10.82 6.19
C THR A 387 -0.07 9.33 5.80
N GLN A 388 -1.17 8.63 6.07
CA GLN A 388 -1.36 7.20 5.76
C GLN A 388 -2.13 7.01 4.46
N ALA A 389 -2.00 5.84 3.86
CA ALA A 389 -2.61 5.52 2.58
C ALA A 389 -4.15 5.46 2.61
N THR A 390 -4.75 5.26 3.79
CA THR A 390 -6.20 5.37 3.97
C THR A 390 -6.71 6.79 3.87
N GLY A 391 -5.86 7.80 4.13
CA GLY A 391 -6.28 9.19 4.21
C GLY A 391 -6.47 9.89 2.86
N SER A 392 -5.74 9.46 1.82
CA SER A 392 -5.99 9.85 0.43
C SER A 392 -5.11 9.03 -0.51
N ILE A 393 -5.27 9.20 -1.82
CA ILE A 393 -4.33 8.61 -2.80
C ILE A 393 -2.91 9.18 -2.70
N GLN A 394 -2.73 10.35 -2.08
CA GLN A 394 -1.43 11.05 -1.94
C GLN A 394 -0.67 11.26 -3.26
N LEU A 395 -1.40 11.35 -4.37
CA LEU A 395 -0.89 11.60 -5.72
C LEU A 395 -1.24 13.02 -6.17
N SER A 396 -0.30 13.66 -6.88
CA SER A 396 -0.55 14.95 -7.52
C SER A 396 -0.99 14.74 -8.97
N LEU A 397 -2.31 14.79 -9.21
CA LEU A 397 -2.89 14.60 -10.55
C LEU A 397 -2.34 15.59 -11.58
N THR A 398 -2.08 16.83 -11.18
CA THR A 398 -1.47 17.85 -12.05
C THR A 398 -0.06 17.47 -12.50
N LYS A 399 0.73 16.85 -11.62
CA LYS A 399 2.10 16.42 -11.95
C LYS A 399 2.10 15.18 -12.84
N ILE A 400 1.15 14.27 -12.63
CA ILE A 400 0.96 13.11 -13.50
C ILE A 400 0.52 13.58 -14.90
N ASN A 401 -0.38 14.57 -15.00
CA ASN A 401 -0.76 15.16 -16.28
C ASN A 401 0.43 15.79 -17.01
N ALA A 402 1.24 16.60 -16.31
CA ALA A 402 2.44 17.21 -16.89
C ALA A 402 3.45 16.15 -17.36
N LEU A 403 3.58 15.05 -16.61
CA LEU A 403 4.39 13.90 -17.01
C LEU A 403 3.83 13.22 -18.27
N GLY A 404 2.51 13.05 -18.35
CA GLY A 404 1.82 12.52 -19.52
C GLY A 404 2.09 13.33 -20.79
N GLN A 405 2.02 14.65 -20.69
CA GLN A 405 2.34 15.58 -21.79
C GLN A 405 3.82 15.51 -22.20
N GLU A 406 4.73 15.42 -21.23
CA GLU A 406 6.17 15.31 -21.50
C GLU A 406 6.53 13.97 -22.15
N TRP A 407 5.82 12.89 -21.80
CA TRP A 407 6.08 11.55 -22.31
C TRP A 407 5.22 11.16 -23.53
N GLY A 408 4.20 11.96 -23.87
CA GLY A 408 3.23 11.68 -24.92
C GLY A 408 2.35 10.47 -24.63
N SER A 409 1.80 10.38 -23.40
CA SER A 409 0.96 9.27 -22.95
C SER A 409 -0.45 9.73 -22.61
N ASP A 410 -1.40 9.46 -23.51
CA ASP A 410 -2.82 9.77 -23.34
C ASP A 410 -3.38 9.17 -22.04
N THR A 411 -2.93 7.97 -21.65
CA THR A 411 -3.37 7.31 -20.41
C THR A 411 -2.98 8.10 -19.16
N LEU A 412 -1.75 8.63 -19.12
CA LEU A 412 -1.29 9.45 -17.99
C LEU A 412 -1.97 10.82 -17.98
N GLU A 413 -2.22 11.39 -19.15
CA GLU A 413 -2.99 12.63 -19.26
C GLU A 413 -4.44 12.44 -18.76
N ASN A 414 -5.08 11.35 -19.19
CA ASN A 414 -6.43 10.96 -18.78
C ASN A 414 -6.52 10.58 -17.29
N PHE A 415 -5.43 10.16 -16.64
CA PHE A 415 -5.45 9.92 -15.19
C PHE A 415 -5.87 11.16 -14.41
N SER A 416 -5.61 12.35 -14.94
CA SER A 416 -6.03 13.61 -14.32
C SER A 416 -7.54 13.83 -14.30
N THR A 417 -8.32 13.10 -15.13
CA THR A 417 -9.79 13.21 -15.11
C THR A 417 -10.38 12.75 -13.78
N LEU A 418 -9.63 12.06 -12.93
CA LEU A 418 -10.04 11.74 -11.55
C LEU A 418 -10.36 13.00 -10.71
N SER A 419 -9.88 14.18 -11.12
CA SER A 419 -10.21 15.44 -10.44
C SER A 419 -11.59 16.00 -10.78
N THR A 420 -12.32 15.45 -11.76
CA THR A 420 -13.64 15.98 -12.12
C THR A 420 -14.63 15.81 -10.97
N THR A 421 -15.38 16.87 -10.68
CA THR A 421 -16.36 16.88 -9.59
C THR A 421 -17.66 16.26 -10.07
N GLY A 422 -18.12 15.22 -9.39
CA GLY A 422 -19.41 14.60 -9.62
C GLY A 422 -20.26 14.52 -8.34
N THR A 423 -21.50 14.08 -8.50
CA THR A 423 -22.44 13.80 -7.39
C THR A 423 -22.36 12.35 -6.90
N THR A 424 -21.55 11.52 -7.53
CA THR A 424 -21.38 10.09 -7.26
C THR A 424 -20.00 9.79 -6.68
N ALA A 425 -19.84 8.64 -6.03
CA ALA A 425 -18.55 8.17 -5.52
C ALA A 425 -17.53 7.82 -6.61
N ASN A 426 -17.99 7.63 -7.86
CA ASN A 426 -17.12 7.40 -9.00
C ASN A 426 -16.16 8.58 -9.21
N ALA A 427 -14.88 8.28 -9.32
CA ALA A 427 -13.87 9.27 -9.66
C ALA A 427 -13.77 9.40 -11.20
N GLY A 428 -13.89 10.61 -11.74
CA GLY A 428 -13.90 10.82 -13.19
C GLY A 428 -15.25 10.49 -13.86
N GLU A 429 -15.23 10.34 -15.19
CA GLU A 429 -16.37 9.82 -15.98
C GLU A 429 -16.43 8.28 -16.00
N LEU A 430 -15.71 7.62 -15.07
CA LEU A 430 -15.69 6.16 -14.97
C LEU A 430 -17.07 5.67 -14.52
N THR A 431 -17.72 4.88 -15.38
CA THR A 431 -19.00 4.22 -15.09
C THR A 431 -18.78 2.72 -15.09
N GLY A 432 -19.04 2.06 -13.95
CA GLY A 432 -18.72 0.66 -13.70
C GLY A 432 -17.63 0.47 -12.63
N ASN A 433 -17.41 -0.77 -12.21
CA ASN A 433 -16.43 -1.14 -11.19
C ASN A 433 -15.59 -2.32 -11.70
N ARG A 434 -14.26 -2.16 -11.77
CA ARG A 434 -13.34 -3.30 -11.92
C ARG A 434 -13.08 -3.88 -10.54
N MET A 435 -14.12 -4.52 -10.03
CA MET A 435 -14.18 -5.28 -8.79
C MET A 435 -13.25 -4.88 -7.65
N PHE A 436 -13.74 -4.02 -6.76
CA PHE A 436 -13.85 -4.29 -5.32
C PHE A 436 -15.11 -3.60 -4.72
N TYR A 437 -15.86 -4.32 -3.88
CA TYR A 437 -17.31 -4.17 -3.72
C TYR A 437 -17.79 -3.10 -2.72
N ASN A 438 -18.21 -1.96 -3.26
CA ASN A 438 -19.12 -0.93 -2.73
C ASN A 438 -18.76 -0.23 -1.41
N ASN A 439 -18.05 0.90 -1.56
CA ASN A 439 -17.60 1.81 -0.50
C ASN A 439 -18.74 2.64 0.11
N ASP A 440 -19.08 2.28 1.35
CA ASP A 440 -19.34 3.28 2.39
C ASP A 440 -18.69 2.83 3.73
N TYR A 441 -17.46 2.30 3.63
CA TYR A 441 -16.66 1.89 4.80
C TYR A 441 -15.92 3.07 5.44
N MET A 442 -16.41 4.29 5.20
CA MET A 442 -15.85 5.51 5.74
C MET A 442 -15.78 5.44 7.27
N ASP A 443 -14.55 5.31 7.77
CA ASP A 443 -14.21 5.39 9.19
C ASP A 443 -14.76 4.25 10.08
N ILE A 444 -15.13 3.08 9.52
CA ILE A 444 -15.63 1.95 10.32
C ILE A 444 -14.65 0.78 10.48
N ALA A 445 -13.45 0.81 9.89
CA ALA A 445 -12.46 -0.27 10.07
C ALA A 445 -12.16 -0.57 11.55
N ALA A 446 -12.23 0.47 12.40
CA ALA A 446 -12.12 0.38 13.85
C ALA A 446 -13.21 -0.46 14.52
N ALA A 447 -14.41 -0.47 13.93
CA ALA A 447 -15.67 -0.86 14.54
C ALA A 447 -16.41 -1.96 13.76
N ILE A 448 -15.89 -2.40 12.60
CA ILE A 448 -16.42 -3.59 11.92
C ILE A 448 -16.08 -4.85 12.70
N ASP A 449 -16.99 -5.81 12.65
CA ASP A 449 -16.66 -7.18 12.99
C ASP A 449 -15.87 -7.80 11.84
N TRP A 450 -14.58 -8.06 12.07
CA TRP A 450 -13.66 -8.65 11.10
C TRP A 450 -13.98 -10.10 10.75
N ASN A 451 -14.81 -10.80 11.52
CA ASN A 451 -15.34 -12.09 11.06
C ASN A 451 -16.44 -11.91 10.01
N LEU A 452 -17.11 -10.75 9.97
CA LEU A 452 -18.24 -10.48 9.09
C LEU A 452 -17.89 -9.47 7.99
N VAL A 453 -16.78 -9.70 7.29
CA VAL A 453 -16.39 -8.86 6.14
C VAL A 453 -17.42 -9.02 5.01
N PRO A 454 -17.94 -7.93 4.42
CA PRO A 454 -18.97 -8.00 3.40
C PRO A 454 -18.61 -8.85 2.19
N GLY A 455 -19.60 -9.59 1.68
CA GLY A 455 -19.43 -10.50 0.55
C GLY A 455 -18.72 -11.83 0.89
N THR A 456 -18.18 -12.00 2.10
CA THR A 456 -17.50 -13.25 2.49
C THR A 456 -18.49 -14.35 2.91
N THR A 457 -17.97 -15.57 3.01
CA THR A 457 -18.68 -16.72 3.58
C THR A 457 -17.75 -17.39 4.58
N VAL A 458 -18.15 -17.34 5.85
CA VAL A 458 -17.28 -17.66 6.98
C VAL A 458 -17.96 -18.58 7.99
N ASP A 459 -17.15 -19.28 8.76
CA ASP A 459 -17.51 -19.94 9.99
C ASP A 459 -17.27 -18.98 11.17
N TYR A 460 -18.34 -18.37 11.67
CA TYR A 460 -18.24 -17.24 12.58
C TYR A 460 -17.49 -17.59 13.88
N GLY A 461 -16.37 -16.90 14.13
CA GLY A 461 -15.53 -17.09 15.32
C GLY A 461 -14.67 -18.36 15.35
N ALA A 462 -14.70 -19.18 14.30
CA ALA A 462 -13.92 -20.43 14.24
C ALA A 462 -12.45 -20.22 13.81
N THR A 463 -12.15 -19.08 13.18
CA THR A 463 -10.80 -18.73 12.70
C THR A 463 -10.31 -17.46 13.42
N PRO A 464 -9.79 -17.57 14.65
CA PRO A 464 -9.27 -16.40 15.36
C PRO A 464 -8.00 -15.88 14.68
N LEU A 465 -8.04 -14.63 14.22
CA LEU A 465 -6.88 -13.94 13.68
C LEU A 465 -5.90 -13.65 14.82
N ASN A 466 -4.64 -14.06 14.67
CA ASN A 466 -3.57 -13.71 15.60
C ASN A 466 -2.37 -13.14 14.83
N TYR A 467 -1.58 -12.30 15.52
CA TYR A 467 -0.46 -11.58 14.92
C TYR A 467 0.60 -12.52 14.32
N ALA A 468 0.79 -13.71 14.88
CA ALA A 468 1.75 -14.70 14.40
C ALA A 468 1.27 -15.46 13.15
N GLN A 469 -0.03 -15.37 12.83
CA GLN A 469 -0.71 -16.06 11.72
C GLN A 469 -1.44 -15.03 10.85
N SER A 470 -0.71 -13.99 10.45
CA SER A 470 -1.26 -12.85 9.71
C SER A 470 -1.50 -13.11 8.22
N GLN A 471 -0.98 -14.21 7.67
CA GLN A 471 -1.07 -14.51 6.23
C GLN A 471 -1.07 -16.01 5.94
N PHE A 472 -1.95 -16.42 5.03
CA PHE A 472 -2.01 -17.78 4.52
C PHE A 472 -2.21 -17.77 3.02
N VAL A 473 -1.56 -18.71 2.34
CA VAL A 473 -1.76 -18.94 0.92
C VAL A 473 -2.98 -19.83 0.73
N GLY A 474 -3.89 -19.42 -0.15
CA GLY A 474 -5.04 -20.25 -0.53
C GLY A 474 -4.58 -21.60 -1.11
N ILE A 475 -5.25 -22.67 -0.71
CA ILE A 475 -4.95 -24.04 -1.17
C ILE A 475 -5.37 -24.24 -2.63
N GLU A 476 -6.44 -23.56 -3.02
CA GLU A 476 -7.14 -23.78 -4.28
C GLU A 476 -6.65 -22.79 -5.35
N ASN A 477 -6.41 -23.30 -6.56
CA ASN A 477 -5.87 -22.50 -7.66
C ASN A 477 -6.95 -21.83 -8.53
N PHE A 478 -8.22 -22.24 -8.40
CA PHE A 478 -9.30 -21.76 -9.26
C PHE A 478 -9.96 -20.51 -8.67
N VAL A 479 -9.29 -19.38 -8.89
CA VAL A 479 -9.79 -18.03 -8.59
C VAL A 479 -9.51 -17.16 -9.81
N GLY A 480 -10.53 -16.44 -10.30
CA GLY A 480 -10.37 -15.56 -11.45
C GLY A 480 -11.69 -15.04 -11.97
N GLY A 481 -11.68 -14.48 -13.18
CA GLY A 481 -12.87 -13.95 -13.82
C GLY A 481 -12.70 -13.77 -15.32
N ALA A 482 -13.80 -13.40 -15.98
CA ALA A 482 -13.83 -13.01 -17.39
C ALA A 482 -14.64 -11.72 -17.51
N SER A 483 -14.24 -10.84 -18.42
CA SER A 483 -14.95 -9.59 -18.72
C SER A 483 -14.77 -9.22 -20.18
N ASP A 484 -15.78 -8.55 -20.74
CA ASP A 484 -15.74 -7.91 -22.05
C ASP A 484 -15.62 -6.38 -21.95
N GLY A 485 -15.43 -5.85 -20.73
CA GLY A 485 -15.37 -4.42 -20.42
C GLY A 485 -16.72 -3.77 -20.10
N GLN A 486 -17.85 -4.47 -20.28
CA GLN A 486 -19.19 -3.98 -19.90
C GLN A 486 -19.85 -4.86 -18.85
N VAL A 487 -19.75 -6.17 -19.02
CA VAL A 487 -20.21 -7.18 -18.06
C VAL A 487 -19.05 -8.07 -17.64
N GLY A 488 -19.24 -8.80 -16.55
CA GLY A 488 -18.19 -9.66 -16.04
C GLY A 488 -18.72 -10.83 -15.23
N VAL A 489 -17.85 -11.80 -15.03
CA VAL A 489 -18.04 -12.87 -14.05
C VAL A 489 -16.76 -13.03 -13.24
N ALA A 490 -16.89 -13.10 -11.93
CA ALA A 490 -15.83 -13.52 -11.02
C ALA A 490 -16.21 -14.85 -10.39
N ALA A 491 -15.24 -15.75 -10.25
CA ALA A 491 -15.46 -17.08 -9.70
C ALA A 491 -14.34 -17.46 -8.73
N MET A 492 -14.76 -17.87 -7.54
CA MET A 492 -13.98 -18.64 -6.60
C MET A 492 -14.59 -20.04 -6.57
N ARG A 493 -14.14 -20.89 -7.50
CA ARG A 493 -14.80 -22.18 -7.76
C ARG A 493 -14.66 -23.15 -6.60
N ARG A 494 -13.62 -22.99 -5.79
CA ARG A 494 -13.42 -23.75 -4.57
C ARG A 494 -12.61 -22.89 -3.61
N TYR A 495 -13.17 -22.62 -2.45
CA TYR A 495 -12.45 -22.12 -1.32
C TYR A 495 -12.37 -23.23 -0.28
N THR A 496 -11.21 -23.40 0.33
CA THR A 496 -11.03 -24.20 1.54
C THR A 496 -10.24 -23.33 2.51
N ASN A 497 -10.70 -23.19 3.75
CA ASN A 497 -10.00 -22.40 4.76
C ASN A 497 -8.55 -22.92 4.89
N PRO A 498 -7.52 -22.10 4.60
CA PRO A 498 -6.13 -22.56 4.55
C PRO A 498 -5.52 -22.84 5.92
N LEU A 499 -6.12 -22.32 7.00
CA LEU A 499 -5.67 -22.57 8.36
C LEU A 499 -6.35 -23.81 8.96
N THR A 500 -7.69 -23.86 8.90
CA THR A 500 -8.45 -24.90 9.60
C THR A 500 -8.76 -26.10 8.72
N HIS A 501 -8.80 -25.92 7.39
CA HIS A 501 -9.31 -26.90 6.41
C HIS A 501 -10.75 -27.35 6.65
N GLN A 502 -11.51 -26.67 7.52
CA GLN A 502 -12.84 -27.12 7.96
C GLN A 502 -14.00 -26.57 7.13
N LEU A 503 -13.86 -25.35 6.59
CA LEU A 503 -14.89 -24.70 5.77
C LEU A 503 -14.50 -24.77 4.30
N SER A 504 -15.44 -25.21 3.45
CA SER A 504 -15.32 -25.09 2.00
C SER A 504 -16.62 -24.63 1.33
N TRP A 505 -16.49 -23.87 0.25
CA TRP A 505 -17.62 -23.35 -0.53
C TRP A 505 -17.22 -23.02 -1.97
N GLN A 506 -18.22 -22.78 -2.81
CA GLN A 506 -18.05 -22.26 -4.18
C GLN A 506 -18.85 -20.98 -4.31
N LYS A 507 -18.22 -19.92 -4.81
CA LYS A 507 -18.87 -18.62 -4.96
C LYS A 507 -18.62 -18.03 -6.34
N MET A 508 -19.68 -17.49 -6.93
CA MET A 508 -19.63 -16.81 -8.21
C MET A 508 -20.37 -15.48 -8.10
N TRP A 509 -19.87 -14.50 -8.83
CA TRP A 509 -20.46 -13.18 -8.94
C TRP A 509 -20.59 -12.83 -10.42
N PHE A 510 -21.78 -12.40 -10.84
CA PHE A 510 -22.01 -11.87 -12.18
C PHE A 510 -22.32 -10.39 -12.08
N PHE A 511 -21.62 -9.60 -12.88
CA PHE A 511 -21.84 -8.17 -13.04
C PHE A 511 -22.60 -7.98 -14.33
N LEU A 512 -23.83 -7.51 -14.20
CA LEU A 512 -24.72 -7.25 -15.32
C LEU A 512 -24.82 -5.74 -15.52
N ALA A 513 -25.52 -5.34 -16.59
CA ALA A 513 -25.85 -3.94 -16.81
C ALA A 513 -26.69 -3.38 -15.65
N ASP A 514 -26.75 -2.04 -15.58
CA ASP A 514 -27.56 -1.30 -14.59
C ASP A 514 -27.16 -1.56 -13.12
N ASP A 515 -25.86 -1.79 -12.87
CA ASP A 515 -25.27 -2.04 -11.55
C ASP A 515 -25.87 -3.26 -10.81
N VAL A 516 -26.46 -4.20 -11.55
CA VAL A 516 -27.03 -5.44 -10.99
C VAL A 516 -25.93 -6.48 -10.78
N GLN A 517 -25.85 -6.98 -9.55
CA GLN A 517 -24.92 -8.05 -9.17
C GLN A 517 -25.69 -9.31 -8.77
N LEU A 518 -25.45 -10.40 -9.49
CA LEU A 518 -25.97 -11.71 -9.10
C LEU A 518 -24.89 -12.50 -8.37
N VAL A 519 -25.14 -12.83 -7.11
CA VAL A 519 -24.20 -13.59 -6.28
C VAL A 519 -24.77 -14.97 -6.02
N MET A 520 -24.00 -16.00 -6.35
CA MET A 520 -24.37 -17.38 -6.11
C MET A 520 -23.35 -18.03 -5.18
N VAL A 521 -23.85 -18.75 -4.17
CA VAL A 521 -23.02 -19.56 -3.29
C VAL A 521 -23.57 -20.98 -3.29
N ALA A 522 -22.68 -21.96 -3.50
CA ALA A 522 -23.04 -23.36 -3.65
C ALA A 522 -22.05 -24.27 -2.93
N ASN A 523 -22.49 -25.51 -2.69
CA ASN A 523 -21.68 -26.60 -2.14
C ASN A 523 -20.90 -26.20 -0.89
N VAL A 524 -21.62 -25.58 0.05
CA VAL A 524 -21.06 -25.11 1.32
C VAL A 524 -21.01 -26.30 2.27
N SER A 525 -19.82 -26.59 2.78
CA SER A 525 -19.62 -27.62 3.80
C SER A 525 -18.71 -27.08 4.90
N SER A 526 -19.08 -27.35 6.15
CA SER A 526 -18.25 -27.05 7.31
C SER A 526 -18.18 -28.29 8.20
N ALA A 527 -16.98 -28.62 8.65
CA ALA A 527 -16.75 -29.61 9.71
C ALA A 527 -16.71 -28.96 11.12
N SER A 528 -16.85 -27.64 11.21
CA SER A 528 -16.88 -26.91 12.48
C SER A 528 -18.32 -26.85 13.04
N ASN A 529 -18.44 -26.75 14.36
CA ASN A 529 -19.73 -26.53 15.04
C ASN A 529 -20.16 -25.04 15.01
N ALA A 530 -19.43 -24.18 14.29
CA ALA A 530 -19.70 -22.76 14.22
C ALA A 530 -20.77 -22.44 13.18
N THR A 531 -21.53 -21.36 13.42
CA THR A 531 -22.56 -20.91 12.48
C THR A 531 -21.92 -20.41 11.19
N ILE A 532 -22.44 -20.88 10.05
CA ILE A 532 -22.01 -20.40 8.75
C ILE A 532 -22.81 -19.13 8.43
N ALA A 533 -22.08 -18.03 8.18
CA ALA A 533 -22.65 -16.75 7.81
C ALA A 533 -22.28 -16.42 6.35
N PHE A 534 -23.29 -16.06 5.56
CA PHE A 534 -23.10 -15.39 4.27
C PHE A 534 -23.31 -13.90 4.51
N VAL A 535 -22.22 -13.14 4.53
CA VAL A 535 -22.27 -11.73 4.85
C VAL A 535 -22.71 -10.98 3.60
N LEU A 536 -23.88 -10.34 3.67
CA LEU A 536 -24.35 -9.50 2.58
C LEU A 536 -23.67 -8.14 2.64
N ASP A 537 -23.72 -7.50 3.80
CA ASP A 537 -23.21 -6.16 4.00
C ASP A 537 -22.95 -5.85 5.49
N GLN A 538 -22.01 -4.95 5.76
CA GLN A 538 -21.71 -4.40 7.07
C GLN A 538 -21.29 -2.94 6.91
N ARG A 539 -22.24 -2.02 7.06
CA ARG A 539 -22.05 -0.60 6.73
C ARG A 539 -22.52 0.33 7.85
N ARG A 540 -22.15 1.60 7.75
CA ARG A 540 -22.73 2.64 8.62
C ARG A 540 -24.24 2.74 8.34
N HIS A 541 -25.04 2.75 9.39
CA HIS A 541 -26.50 2.85 9.27
C HIS A 541 -26.89 4.21 8.67
N ALA A 542 -27.70 4.21 7.61
CA ALA A 542 -28.13 5.41 6.89
C ALA A 542 -29.56 5.27 6.37
N GLY A 543 -30.46 6.11 6.88
CA GLY A 543 -31.88 6.07 6.49
C GLY A 543 -32.64 4.92 7.14
N ALA A 544 -33.83 4.62 6.60
CA ALA A 544 -34.68 3.55 7.10
C ALA A 544 -34.34 2.20 6.44
N VAL A 545 -34.52 1.11 7.19
CA VAL A 545 -34.42 -0.26 6.66
C VAL A 545 -35.82 -0.72 6.24
N VAL A 546 -35.96 -1.16 4.98
CA VAL A 546 -37.24 -1.65 4.44
C VAL A 546 -37.09 -3.12 4.09
N LEU A 547 -37.98 -3.96 4.63
CA LEU A 547 -38.10 -5.39 4.33
C LEU A 547 -39.45 -5.67 3.68
N ASP A 548 -39.47 -6.26 2.48
CA ASP A 548 -40.71 -6.60 1.76
C ASP A 548 -41.74 -5.45 1.74
N SER A 549 -41.27 -4.24 1.42
CA SER A 549 -42.05 -2.99 1.42
C SER A 549 -42.54 -2.49 2.80
N THR A 550 -42.07 -3.10 3.89
CA THR A 550 -42.38 -2.71 5.27
C THR A 550 -41.15 -2.10 5.93
N THR A 551 -41.29 -0.86 6.41
CA THR A 551 -40.21 -0.21 7.17
C THR A 551 -40.07 -0.85 8.55
N VAL A 552 -38.87 -1.33 8.86
CA VAL A 552 -38.55 -1.92 10.17
C VAL A 552 -38.12 -0.80 11.12
N ALA A 553 -38.73 -0.75 12.31
CA ALA A 553 -38.25 0.11 13.38
C ALA A 553 -36.94 -0.47 13.94
N THR A 554 -35.82 0.18 13.62
CA THR A 554 -34.48 -0.23 14.07
C THR A 554 -34.27 0.15 15.53
N ALA A 555 -34.70 -0.69 16.46
CA ALA A 555 -34.26 -0.58 17.85
C ALA A 555 -32.80 -1.08 17.92
N ALA A 556 -31.89 -0.28 18.47
CA ALA A 556 -30.52 -0.72 18.68
C ALA A 556 -30.51 -1.92 19.64
N SER A 557 -30.05 -3.08 19.18
CA SER A 557 -29.87 -4.26 20.04
C SER A 557 -28.42 -4.70 20.02
N ASP A 558 -27.82 -4.79 21.20
CA ASP A 558 -26.42 -5.20 21.40
C ASP A 558 -26.20 -6.71 21.20
N SER A 559 -27.27 -7.49 21.04
CA SER A 559 -27.22 -8.94 20.82
C SER A 559 -27.35 -9.28 19.34
N PHE A 560 -26.49 -10.18 18.86
CA PHE A 560 -26.69 -10.98 17.65
C PHE A 560 -27.84 -11.97 17.93
N ALA A 561 -29.07 -11.45 17.98
CA ALA A 561 -30.25 -12.29 18.06
C ALA A 561 -30.60 -12.66 16.60
N PRO A 562 -30.63 -13.95 16.25
CA PRO A 562 -31.25 -14.38 15.01
C PRO A 562 -32.75 -14.17 15.18
N ASP A 563 -33.22 -12.93 15.02
CA ASP A 563 -34.61 -12.73 14.68
C ASP A 563 -34.77 -13.48 13.35
N ASP A 564 -35.62 -14.52 13.33
CA ASP A 564 -35.86 -15.38 12.16
C ASP A 564 -36.62 -14.57 11.09
N VAL A 565 -35.96 -13.55 10.56
CA VAL A 565 -36.52 -12.60 9.61
C VAL A 565 -36.50 -13.28 8.25
N ARG A 566 -37.69 -13.59 7.75
CA ARG A 566 -37.90 -14.16 6.42
C ARG A 566 -38.38 -13.05 5.52
N ALA A 567 -37.44 -12.47 4.76
CA ALA A 567 -37.72 -11.43 3.78
C ALA A 567 -37.23 -11.85 2.39
N GLN A 568 -37.97 -11.49 1.34
CA GLN A 568 -37.57 -11.71 -0.05
C GLN A 568 -36.82 -10.52 -0.65
N SER A 569 -36.98 -9.34 -0.04
CA SER A 569 -36.35 -8.09 -0.43
C SER A 569 -35.95 -7.26 0.78
N LEU A 570 -34.79 -6.61 0.66
CA LEU A 570 -34.26 -5.67 1.64
C LEU A 570 -33.79 -4.42 0.92
N TRP A 571 -34.08 -3.24 1.46
CA TRP A 571 -33.59 -1.97 0.97
C TRP A 571 -33.01 -1.15 2.13
N HIS A 572 -31.78 -0.66 1.95
CA HIS A 572 -31.12 0.23 2.92
C HIS A 572 -29.96 0.98 2.27
N GLY A 573 -29.85 2.29 2.53
CA GLY A 573 -28.74 3.13 2.06
C GLY A 573 -28.56 3.10 0.54
N ASP A 574 -29.66 3.26 -0.19
CA ASP A 574 -29.75 3.23 -1.66
C ASP A 574 -29.29 1.93 -2.33
N VAL A 575 -29.22 0.83 -1.58
CA VAL A 575 -28.91 -0.51 -2.09
C VAL A 575 -30.09 -1.45 -1.85
N GLY A 576 -30.50 -2.13 -2.92
CA GLY A 576 -31.53 -3.16 -2.92
C GLY A 576 -30.95 -4.57 -2.97
N TYR A 577 -31.42 -5.44 -2.10
CA TYR A 577 -31.09 -6.85 -2.04
C TYR A 577 -32.34 -7.67 -2.35
N ALA A 578 -32.26 -8.55 -3.34
CA ALA A 578 -33.35 -9.43 -3.74
C ALA A 578 -32.92 -10.89 -3.63
N PHE A 579 -33.75 -11.71 -2.98
CA PHE A 579 -33.45 -13.12 -2.75
C PHE A 579 -34.33 -13.99 -3.65
N SER A 580 -33.71 -14.75 -4.56
CA SER A 580 -34.41 -15.69 -5.45
C SER A 580 -34.73 -17.04 -4.80
N ALA A 581 -34.10 -17.34 -3.68
CA ALA A 581 -34.36 -18.56 -2.92
C ALA A 581 -35.70 -18.45 -2.16
N PRO A 582 -36.44 -19.56 -1.96
CA PRO A 582 -37.65 -19.53 -1.15
C PRO A 582 -37.36 -18.99 0.25
N ALA A 583 -38.20 -18.09 0.77
CA ALA A 583 -38.00 -17.45 2.09
C ALA A 583 -37.88 -18.43 3.27
N ASN A 584 -38.19 -19.72 3.06
CA ASN A 584 -38.04 -20.78 4.07
C ASN A 584 -36.71 -21.53 4.01
N SER A 585 -35.87 -21.25 3.01
CA SER A 585 -34.59 -21.93 2.79
C SER A 585 -33.40 -21.23 3.47
N PHE A 586 -33.62 -20.04 4.04
CA PHE A 586 -32.60 -19.25 4.72
C PHE A 586 -33.23 -18.37 5.80
N SER A 587 -32.41 -17.90 6.75
CA SER A 587 -32.81 -16.93 7.77
C SER A 587 -31.92 -15.69 7.65
N LEU A 588 -32.51 -14.50 7.60
CA LEU A 588 -31.77 -13.24 7.54
C LEU A 588 -31.55 -12.71 8.97
N ALA A 589 -30.30 -12.61 9.38
CA ALA A 589 -29.91 -11.87 10.57
C ALA A 589 -29.67 -10.40 10.20
N LEU A 590 -30.48 -9.53 10.81
CA LEU A 590 -30.37 -8.08 10.71
C LEU A 590 -30.02 -7.51 12.08
N GLN A 591 -28.86 -6.86 12.20
CA GLN A 591 -28.42 -6.23 13.44
C GLN A 591 -28.10 -4.76 13.23
N VAL A 592 -28.83 -3.89 13.94
CA VAL A 592 -28.50 -2.47 14.07
C VAL A 592 -27.93 -2.26 15.48
N CYS A 593 -26.65 -1.91 15.60
CA CYS A 593 -26.05 -1.70 16.92
C CYS A 593 -25.08 -0.52 16.95
N PHE A 594 -24.86 -0.03 18.17
CA PHE A 594 -23.79 0.91 18.45
C PHE A 594 -22.48 0.13 18.57
N LYS A 595 -21.51 0.44 17.72
CA LYS A 595 -20.16 -0.08 17.88
C LYS A 595 -19.20 1.09 18.15
N SER A 596 -18.46 0.98 19.24
CA SER A 596 -17.38 1.91 19.57
C SER A 596 -16.14 1.12 19.95
N GLU A 597 -15.13 1.13 19.09
CA GLU A 597 -13.85 0.51 19.36
C GLU A 597 -12.69 1.46 19.02
N ARG A 598 -11.54 1.24 19.67
CA ARG A 598 -10.33 2.04 19.46
C ARG A 598 -9.46 1.36 18.40
N ASN A 599 -8.98 2.13 17.41
CA ASN A 599 -7.99 1.67 16.40
C ASN A 599 -6.74 0.98 16.98
N LYS A 600 -6.42 1.18 18.27
CA LYS A 600 -5.32 0.51 18.99
C LYS A 600 -5.42 -1.02 19.04
N GLY A 601 -6.60 -1.61 18.84
CA GLY A 601 -6.78 -3.06 18.81
C GLY A 601 -6.35 -3.74 17.51
N ILE A 602 -6.26 -2.98 16.41
CA ILE A 602 -6.12 -3.53 15.05
C ILE A 602 -4.76 -3.18 14.42
N GLY A 603 -4.15 -2.04 14.77
CA GLY A 603 -2.93 -1.53 14.12
C GLY A 603 -1.65 -1.57 14.97
N GLN A 604 -1.41 -2.60 15.78
CA GLN A 604 -0.14 -2.74 16.54
C GLN A 604 1.00 -3.31 15.71
#